data_AF-A0A7E5A1E1-F1
#
_entry.id   AF-A0A7E5A1E1-F1
#
_cell.length_a   1.000
_cell.length_b   1.000
_cell.length_c   1.000
_cell.angle_alpha   90.00
_cell.angle_beta   90.00
_cell.angle_gamma   90.00
#
_symmetry.space_group_name_H-M   'P 1'
#
loop_
_entity.id
_entity.type
_entity.pdbx_description
1 polymer ?
#
loop_
_entity_poly.entity_id
_entity_poly.type
_entity_poly.pdbx_seq_one_letter_code
_entity_poly.pdbx_strand_id
1 'polypeptide(L)'
;MNNTLRMFFNGAAYHGPPLALSFLSNAILGESADSITPSVEVYSSDNYLSSQEDGASVKVYFANMLTILCFSFLTSLFVMPLVDDRISRFKHQLLLTNLNQFSYWFSVTLFFLIIYTVFCWILSLILFFSGWMETCL
;
A
#
# COMPACT_ATOMS: atom_id res chain seq x y z
N MET A 1 29.26 -28.77 -46.12
CA MET A 1 28.88 -27.33 -46.19
C MET A 1 28.25 -26.99 -44.85
N ASN A 2 28.80 -26.02 -44.13
CA ASN A 2 28.23 -25.58 -42.84
C ASN A 2 27.29 -24.40 -43.14
N ASN A 3 25.98 -24.65 -43.14
CA ASN A 3 24.99 -23.64 -43.46
C ASN A 3 24.58 -22.90 -42.20
N THR A 4 24.91 -21.60 -42.12
CA THR A 4 24.50 -20.75 -41.00
C THR A 4 23.12 -20.16 -41.26
N LEU A 5 22.13 -20.49 -40.44
CA LEU A 5 20.79 -19.90 -40.47
C LEU A 5 20.69 -18.76 -39.46
N ARG A 6 19.95 -17.69 -39.81
CA ARG A 6 19.71 -16.53 -38.96
C ARG A 6 18.22 -16.24 -38.93
N MET A 7 17.68 -16.05 -37.72
CA MET A 7 16.28 -15.67 -37.51
C MET A 7 16.24 -14.36 -36.72
N PHE A 8 15.37 -13.44 -37.14
CA PHE A 8 15.17 -12.16 -36.50
C PHE A 8 13.97 -12.26 -35.56
N PHE A 9 14.13 -11.75 -34.34
CA PHE A 9 13.07 -11.66 -33.35
C PHE A 9 13.01 -10.25 -32.75
N ASN A 10 11.86 -9.91 -32.18
CA ASN A 10 11.67 -8.63 -31.51
C ASN A 10 12.23 -8.70 -30.08
N GLY A 11 13.18 -7.82 -29.76
CA GLY A 11 13.78 -7.72 -28.41
C GLY A 11 12.83 -7.15 -27.34
N ALA A 12 11.73 -6.50 -27.73
CA ALA A 12 10.71 -6.04 -26.79
C ALA A 12 9.82 -7.18 -26.29
N ALA A 13 9.79 -8.33 -26.99
CA ALA A 13 9.06 -9.50 -26.54
C ALA A 13 9.97 -10.36 -25.66
N TYR A 14 9.66 -10.44 -24.37
CA TYR A 14 10.42 -11.26 -23.40
C TYR A 14 10.57 -12.72 -23.83
N HIS A 15 9.54 -13.28 -24.47
CA HIS A 15 9.55 -14.65 -25.01
C HIS A 15 9.87 -14.71 -26.51
N GLY A 16 10.31 -13.60 -27.12
CA GLY A 16 10.67 -13.54 -28.54
C GLY A 16 11.80 -14.50 -28.94
N PRO A 17 12.95 -14.51 -28.24
CA PRO A 17 14.06 -15.42 -28.54
C PRO A 17 13.69 -16.92 -28.47
N PRO A 18 13.06 -17.45 -27.40
CA PRO A 18 12.74 -18.88 -27.33
C PRO A 18 11.71 -19.32 -28.37
N LEU A 19 10.72 -18.47 -28.70
CA LEU A 19 9.76 -18.77 -29.76
C LEU A 19 10.41 -18.85 -31.13
N ALA A 20 11.31 -17.91 -31.45
CA ALA A 20 12.07 -17.94 -32.70
C ALA A 20 12.92 -19.22 -32.83
N LEU A 21 13.55 -19.65 -31.74
CA LEU A 21 14.34 -20.88 -31.73
C LEU A 21 13.47 -22.13 -31.96
N SER A 22 12.28 -22.19 -31.37
CA SER A 22 11.32 -23.28 -31.59
C SER A 22 10.89 -23.37 -33.07
N PHE A 23 10.56 -22.23 -33.68
CA PHE A 23 10.19 -22.19 -35.10
C PHE A 23 11.33 -22.61 -36.03
N LEU A 24 12.55 -22.17 -35.74
CA LEU A 24 13.73 -22.56 -36.52
C LEU A 24 14.03 -24.05 -36.39
N SER A 25 13.88 -24.61 -35.18
CA SER A 25 14.03 -26.05 -34.94
C SER A 25 13.00 -26.86 -35.75
N ASN A 26 11.72 -26.48 -35.71
CA ASN A 26 10.67 -27.12 -36.52
C ASN A 26 10.99 -27.12 -38.01
N ALA A 27 11.47 -25.99 -38.53
CA ALA A 27 11.81 -25.86 -39.94
C ALA A 27 12.99 -26.76 -40.35
N ILE A 28 13.97 -26.98 -39.47
CA ILE A 28 15.12 -27.88 -39.73
C ILE A 28 14.69 -29.34 -39.72
N LEU A 29 13.79 -29.71 -38.80
CA LEU A 29 13.32 -31.09 -38.68
C LEU A 29 12.46 -31.53 -39.87
N GLY A 30 11.98 -30.58 -40.69
CA GLY A 30 11.22 -30.88 -41.91
C GLY A 30 9.81 -31.39 -41.67
N GLU A 31 9.33 -31.34 -40.42
CA GLU A 31 7.93 -31.59 -40.09
C GLU A 31 7.09 -30.32 -40.25
N SER A 32 5.78 -30.51 -40.39
CA SER A 32 4.79 -29.42 -40.33
C SER A 32 5.07 -28.51 -39.12
N ALA A 33 4.70 -27.23 -39.22
CA ALA A 33 5.01 -26.18 -38.23
C ALA A 33 4.56 -26.45 -36.76
N ASP A 34 3.99 -27.62 -36.50
CA ASP A 34 3.35 -28.07 -35.26
C ASP A 34 4.08 -29.25 -34.57
N SER A 35 5.25 -29.66 -35.07
CA SER A 35 6.04 -30.77 -34.49
C SER A 35 6.57 -30.49 -33.07
N ILE A 36 7.23 -29.35 -32.89
CA ILE A 36 7.61 -28.82 -31.58
C ILE A 36 6.65 -27.68 -31.28
N THR A 37 5.67 -27.93 -30.42
CA THR A 37 4.75 -26.90 -29.92
C THR A 37 5.43 -26.19 -28.74
N PRO A 38 5.82 -24.91 -28.86
CA PRO A 38 6.38 -24.19 -27.73
C PRO A 38 5.27 -23.96 -26.70
N SER A 39 5.30 -24.68 -25.58
CA SER A 39 4.48 -24.38 -24.41
C SER A 39 5.21 -23.37 -23.53
N VAL A 40 4.54 -22.28 -23.21
CA VAL A 40 5.00 -21.37 -22.15
C VAL A 40 4.43 -21.90 -20.85
N GLU A 41 5.23 -22.69 -20.15
CA GLU A 41 4.91 -23.14 -18.80
C GLU A 41 5.40 -22.11 -17.81
N VAL A 42 4.50 -21.66 -16.94
CA VAL A 42 4.84 -20.77 -15.83
C VAL A 42 5.50 -21.63 -14.75
N TYR A 43 6.83 -21.70 -14.77
CA TYR A 43 7.58 -22.26 -13.66
C TYR A 43 7.59 -21.24 -12.52
N SER A 44 6.80 -21.49 -11.46
CA SER A 44 6.99 -20.80 -10.18
C SER A 44 8.27 -21.34 -9.57
N SER A 45 9.41 -20.75 -9.92
CA SER A 45 10.63 -20.97 -9.16
C SER A 45 10.45 -20.25 -7.84
N ASP A 46 10.25 -20.97 -6.73
CA ASP A 46 10.16 -20.36 -5.40
C ASP A 46 11.48 -19.65 -4.96
N ASN A 47 12.50 -19.64 -5.83
CA ASN A 47 13.83 -19.10 -5.57
C ASN A 47 14.03 -17.62 -5.97
N TYR A 48 13.01 -16.88 -6.43
CA TYR A 48 13.13 -15.43 -6.68
C TYR A 48 12.72 -14.59 -5.45
N LEU A 49 13.34 -14.85 -4.29
CA LEU A 49 13.12 -14.02 -3.09
C LEU A 49 13.55 -12.53 -3.23
N SER A 50 14.06 -12.09 -4.38
CA SER A 50 14.50 -10.71 -4.62
C SER A 50 13.49 -9.79 -5.31
N SER A 51 12.37 -10.31 -5.84
CA SER A 51 11.37 -9.48 -6.56
C SER A 51 10.06 -9.29 -5.80
N GLN A 52 9.92 -9.94 -4.64
CA GLN A 52 8.79 -9.72 -3.72
C GLN A 52 8.96 -8.45 -2.87
N GLU A 53 10.04 -7.69 -3.04
CA GLU A 53 10.18 -6.37 -2.39
C GLU A 53 9.29 -5.31 -3.04
N ASP A 54 9.04 -5.37 -4.35
CA ASP A 54 8.35 -4.29 -5.07
C ASP A 54 6.83 -4.27 -4.77
N GLY A 55 6.19 -5.45 -4.70
CA GLY A 55 4.78 -5.56 -4.33
C GLY A 55 4.50 -5.32 -2.84
N ALA A 56 5.44 -5.69 -1.96
CA ALA A 56 5.32 -5.43 -0.53
C ALA A 56 5.46 -3.92 -0.23
N SER A 57 6.38 -3.25 -0.93
CA SER A 57 6.61 -1.81 -0.81
C SER A 57 5.35 -1.00 -1.12
N VAL A 58 4.65 -1.32 -2.22
CA VAL A 58 3.43 -0.60 -2.62
C VAL A 58 2.32 -0.70 -1.56
N LYS A 59 2.15 -1.87 -0.93
CA LYS A 59 1.17 -2.06 0.15
C LYS A 59 1.50 -1.22 1.38
N VAL A 60 2.78 -1.16 1.76
CA VAL A 60 3.26 -0.35 2.89
C VAL A 60 3.05 1.15 2.59
N TYR A 61 3.39 1.61 1.39
CA TYR A 61 3.16 3.00 0.98
C TYR A 61 1.69 3.41 1.04
N PHE A 62 0.79 2.56 0.52
CA PHE A 62 -0.64 2.86 0.50
C PHE A 62 -1.23 2.99 1.90
N ALA A 63 -0.84 2.11 2.82
CA ALA A 63 -1.36 2.16 4.18
C ALA A 63 -0.70 3.24 5.05
N ASN A 64 0.56 3.60 4.78
CA ASN A 64 1.15 4.80 5.37
C ASN A 64 0.39 6.05 4.92
N MET A 65 0.05 6.17 3.65
CA MET A 65 -0.80 7.26 3.15
C MET A 65 -2.19 7.26 3.80
N LEU A 66 -2.81 6.09 3.93
CA LEU A 66 -4.14 5.96 4.54
C LEU A 66 -4.14 6.33 6.03
N THR A 67 -3.12 5.91 6.78
CA THR A 67 -2.99 6.25 8.21
C THR A 67 -2.78 7.75 8.40
N ILE A 68 -1.90 8.39 7.62
CA ILE A 68 -1.71 9.85 7.64
C ILE A 68 -3.02 10.59 7.37
N LEU A 69 -3.76 10.14 6.34
CA LEU A 69 -5.05 10.73 5.98
C LEU A 69 -6.09 10.55 7.11
N CYS A 70 -6.12 9.38 7.75
CA CYS A 70 -7.00 9.09 8.87
C CYS A 70 -6.74 10.04 10.07
N PHE A 71 -5.47 10.24 10.43
CA PHE A 71 -5.09 11.19 11.49
C PHE A 71 -5.40 12.65 11.11
N SER A 72 -5.25 13.02 9.83
CA SER A 72 -5.64 14.34 9.35
C SER A 72 -7.14 14.61 9.55
N PHE A 73 -8.00 13.65 9.21
CA PHE A 73 -9.44 13.77 9.45
C PHE A 73 -9.78 13.86 10.94
N LEU A 74 -9.13 13.06 11.78
CA LEU A 74 -9.33 13.11 13.23
C LEU A 74 -9.05 14.51 13.80
N THR A 75 -7.91 15.10 13.43
CA THR A 75 -7.55 16.44 13.93
C THR A 75 -8.52 17.53 13.46
N SER A 76 -9.10 17.39 12.27
CA SER A 76 -10.14 18.30 11.78
C SER A 76 -11.41 18.26 12.62
N LEU A 77 -11.79 17.11 13.19
CA LEU A 77 -13.00 16.97 14.00
C LEU A 77 -12.91 17.73 15.33
N PHE A 78 -11.70 17.89 15.89
CA PHE A 78 -11.52 18.63 17.14
C PHE A 78 -11.83 20.12 17.02
N VAL A 79 -11.84 20.67 15.80
CA VAL A 79 -12.16 22.09 15.56
C VAL A 79 -13.64 22.39 15.76
N MET A 80 -14.54 21.43 15.49
CA MET A 80 -15.98 21.68 15.51
C MET A 80 -16.53 22.01 16.92
N PRO A 81 -16.20 21.24 17.99
CA PRO A 81 -16.59 21.61 19.36
C PRO A 81 -16.03 22.97 19.80
N LEU A 82 -14.82 23.32 19.36
CA LEU A 82 -14.22 24.63 19.63
C LEU A 82 -15.00 25.77 18.97
N VAL A 83 -15.57 25.54 17.79
CA VAL A 83 -16.40 26.53 17.10
C VAL A 83 -17.75 26.69 17.80
N ASP A 84 -18.39 25.60 18.21
CA ASP A 84 -19.65 25.65 18.95
C ASP A 84 -19.52 26.39 20.30
N ASP A 85 -18.42 26.16 21.01
CA ASP A 85 -18.07 26.90 22.23
C ASP A 85 -17.91 28.42 21.99
N ARG A 86 -17.41 28.82 20.81
CA ARG A 86 -17.26 30.22 20.42
C ARG A 86 -18.61 30.86 20.08
N ILE A 87 -19.49 30.14 19.39
CA ILE A 87 -20.81 30.62 18.98
C ILE A 87 -21.71 30.81 20.21
N SER A 88 -21.72 29.85 21.13
CA SER A 88 -22.51 29.90 22.36
C SER A 88 -22.00 30.90 23.39
N ARG A 89 -20.78 31.44 23.20
CA ARG A 89 -20.05 32.27 24.18
C ARG A 89 -19.91 31.57 25.54
N PHE A 90 -19.87 30.24 25.57
CA PHE A 90 -19.80 29.45 26.79
C PHE A 90 -18.63 29.87 27.68
N LYS A 91 -17.48 30.18 27.07
CA LYS A 91 -16.31 30.73 27.75
C LYS A 91 -16.59 32.02 28.53
N HIS A 92 -17.43 32.91 28.00
CA HIS A 92 -17.81 34.15 28.68
C HIS A 92 -18.70 33.87 29.89
N GLN A 93 -19.62 32.89 29.76
CA GLN A 93 -20.46 32.43 30.87
C GLN A 93 -19.61 31.76 31.98
N LEU A 94 -18.58 31.01 31.61
CA LEU A 94 -17.64 30.39 32.56
C LEU A 94 -16.77 31.41 33.31
N LEU A 95 -16.53 32.58 32.70
CA LEU A 95 -15.77 33.67 33.32
C LEU A 95 -16.61 34.40 34.38
N LEU A 96 -17.93 34.50 34.15
CA LEU A 96 -18.89 35.03 35.13
C LEU A 96 -19.02 34.15 36.39
N THR A 97 -18.68 32.86 36.29
CA THR A 97 -18.64 31.93 37.43
C THR A 97 -17.29 31.89 38.15
N ASN A 98 -16.40 32.88 37.92
CA ASN A 98 -15.06 32.98 38.52
C ASN A 98 -14.13 31.79 38.21
N LEU A 99 -14.40 31.03 37.13
CA LEU A 99 -13.51 29.94 36.75
C LEU A 99 -12.25 30.50 36.07
N ASN A 100 -11.08 29.99 36.46
CA ASN A 100 -9.82 30.44 35.88
C ASN A 100 -9.70 29.98 34.42
N GLN A 101 -9.30 30.90 33.54
CA GLN A 101 -9.08 30.68 32.11
C GLN A 101 -8.14 29.49 31.82
N PHE A 102 -7.17 29.26 32.70
CA PHE A 102 -6.24 28.14 32.59
C PHE A 102 -6.93 26.78 32.77
N SER A 103 -7.86 26.68 33.72
CA SER A 103 -8.60 25.43 33.99
C SER A 103 -9.49 25.02 32.82
N TYR A 104 -10.04 26.00 32.09
CA TYR A 104 -10.82 25.73 30.88
C TYR A 104 -9.95 25.10 29.79
N TRP A 105 -8.82 25.73 29.44
CA TRP A 105 -7.92 25.18 28.42
C TRP A 105 -7.37 23.82 28.80
N PHE A 106 -7.01 23.63 30.07
CA PHE A 106 -6.54 22.34 30.57
C PHE A 106 -7.59 21.24 30.38
N SER A 107 -8.85 21.51 30.76
CA SER A 107 -9.95 20.56 30.59
C SER A 107 -10.19 20.20 29.12
N VAL A 108 -10.21 21.21 28.24
CA VAL A 108 -10.38 21.02 26.80
C VAL A 108 -9.24 20.17 26.20
N THR A 109 -7.99 20.47 26.54
CA THR A 109 -6.84 19.69 26.08
C THR A 109 -6.86 18.26 26.59
N LEU A 110 -7.21 18.06 27.87
CA LEU A 110 -7.31 16.73 28.48
C LEU A 110 -8.40 15.90 27.79
N PHE A 111 -9.56 16.49 27.53
CA PHE A 111 -10.65 15.84 26.80
C PHE A 111 -10.22 15.39 25.39
N PHE A 112 -9.57 16.26 24.63
CA PHE A 112 -9.04 15.88 23.31
C PHE A 112 -7.95 14.81 23.40
N LEU A 113 -7.09 14.85 24.41
CA LEU A 113 -6.09 13.81 24.64
C LEU A 113 -6.74 12.45 24.88
N ILE A 114 -7.79 12.37 25.70
CA ILE A 114 -8.52 11.12 25.94
C ILE A 114 -9.10 10.58 24.63
N ILE A 115 -9.83 11.39 23.86
CA ILE A 115 -10.41 10.93 22.59
C ILE A 115 -9.31 10.47 21.62
N TYR A 116 -8.23 11.22 21.52
CA TYR A 116 -7.09 10.87 20.68
C TYR A 116 -6.45 9.54 21.08
N THR A 117 -6.26 9.29 22.38
CA THR A 117 -5.72 8.03 22.89
C THR A 117 -6.63 6.84 22.59
N VAL A 118 -7.94 6.98 22.78
CA VAL A 118 -8.93 5.94 22.44
C VAL A 118 -8.89 5.61 20.96
N PHE A 119 -8.82 6.64 20.10
CA PHE A 119 -8.72 6.44 18.65
C PHE A 119 -7.42 5.71 18.25
N CYS A 120 -6.28 6.09 18.82
CA CYS A 120 -5.01 5.40 18.59
C CYS A 120 -5.08 3.93 19.04
N TRP A 121 -5.71 3.66 20.18
CA TRP A 121 -5.93 2.30 20.67
C TRP A 121 -6.76 1.46 19.70
N ILE A 122 -7.86 2.01 19.19
CA ILE A 122 -8.72 1.33 18.20
C ILE A 122 -7.95 1.05 16.92
N LEU A 123 -7.22 2.03 16.37
CA LEU A 123 -6.40 1.83 15.17
C LEU A 123 -5.32 0.78 15.39
N SER A 124 -4.65 0.80 16.54
CA SER A 124 -3.60 -0.16 16.87
C SER A 124 -4.16 -1.59 16.99
N LEU A 125 -5.34 -1.77 17.58
CA LEU A 125 -6.04 -3.06 17.61
C LEU A 125 -6.41 -3.55 16.20
N ILE A 126 -6.93 -2.67 15.35
CA ILE A 126 -7.28 -3.04 13.97
C ILE A 126 -6.04 -3.49 13.20
N LEU A 127 -4.94 -2.76 13.30
CA LEU A 127 -3.67 -3.13 12.66
C LEU A 127 -3.12 -4.45 13.21
N PHE A 128 -3.24 -4.68 14.52
CA PHE A 128 -2.84 -5.93 15.14
C PHE A 128 -3.64 -7.13 14.60
N PHE A 129 -4.97 -7.04 14.55
CA PHE A 129 -5.81 -8.10 13.98
C PHE A 129 -5.63 -8.29 12.48
N SER A 130 -5.22 -7.25 11.75
CA SER A 130 -4.97 -7.32 10.31
C SER A 130 -3.70 -8.09 9.93
N GLY A 131 -2.93 -8.62 10.89
CA GLY A 131 -1.69 -9.38 10.61
C GLY A 131 -0.59 -8.51 10.01
N TRP A 132 -0.65 -7.19 10.20
CA TRP A 132 0.25 -6.22 9.55
C TRP A 132 1.74 -6.42 9.87
N MET A 133 2.07 -7.09 10.98
CA MET A 133 3.45 -7.41 11.37
C MET A 133 3.91 -8.81 10.96
N GLU A 134 3.03 -9.68 10.46
CA GLU A 134 3.41 -11.05 10.07
C GLU A 134 4.11 -11.08 8.70
N THR A 135 4.01 -10.02 7.90
CA THR A 135 4.69 -9.91 6.60
C THR A 135 6.13 -9.40 6.70
N CYS A 136 6.63 -9.08 7.91
CA CYS A 136 7.97 -8.51 8.12
C CYS A 136 8.93 -9.43 8.89
N LEU A 137 8.53 -10.67 9.22
CA LEU A 137 9.32 -11.65 9.97
C LEU A 137 9.49 -12.92 9.13
#